data_AF-A0A380M8B3-F1
#
_entry.id   AF-A0A380M8B3-F1
#
_cell.length_a   1.000
_cell.length_b   1.000
_cell.length_c   1.000
_cell.angle_alpha   90.00
_cell.angle_beta   90.00
_cell.angle_gamma   90.00
#
_symmetry.space_group_name_H-M   'P 1'
#
loop_
_entity.id
_entity.type
_entity.pdbx_description
1 polymer ?
#
loop_
_entity_poly.entity_id
_entity_poly.type
_entity_poly.pdbx_seq_one_letter_code
_entity_poly.pdbx_strand_id
1 'polypeptide(L)'
;MTLIKATATHAGRWWIGEFTIDGREYGTQARRLDQLEAMIKDAASLMTNEEPDTFTVAITPVGIPFSIVSEYHTAAEASRTAESRLSAASRAAVHTLTEAGLSMRDVGTLMGLSVQRVSQLARS
;
A
#
# COMPACT_ATOMS: atom_id res chain seq x y z
N MET A 1 13.65 22.40 1.00
CA MET A 1 13.85 20.96 0.78
C MET A 1 14.27 20.73 -0.65
N THR A 2 15.40 20.06 -0.85
CA THR A 2 15.99 19.73 -2.15
C THR A 2 15.52 18.34 -2.57
N LEU A 3 14.95 18.21 -3.77
CA LEU A 3 14.49 16.92 -4.29
C LEU A 3 15.63 16.19 -5.00
N ILE A 4 15.99 15.01 -4.51
CA ILE A 4 16.90 14.07 -5.16
C ILE A 4 16.05 13.03 -5.90
N LYS A 5 16.23 12.92 -7.21
CA LYS A 5 15.68 11.83 -8.01
C LYS A 5 16.74 10.74 -8.10
N ALA A 6 16.37 9.53 -7.70
CA ALA A 6 17.25 8.37 -7.74
C ALA A 6 16.62 7.23 -8.55
N THR A 7 17.45 6.47 -9.26
CA THR A 7 17.08 5.17 -9.80
C THR A 7 17.53 4.06 -8.84
N ALA A 8 16.78 2.96 -8.78
CA ALA A 8 17.14 1.82 -7.94
C ALA A 8 17.11 0.51 -8.74
N THR A 9 18.25 -0.19 -8.82
CA THR A 9 18.35 -1.48 -9.52
C THR A 9 18.62 -2.59 -8.51
N HIS A 10 17.90 -3.70 -8.61
CA HIS A 10 18.15 -4.87 -7.77
C HIS A 10 19.26 -5.74 -8.40
N ALA A 11 20.39 -5.86 -7.70
CA ALA A 11 21.57 -6.59 -8.14
C ALA A 11 21.97 -7.65 -7.10
N GLY A 12 21.58 -8.90 -7.36
CA GLY A 12 21.87 -10.02 -6.47
C GLY A 12 21.16 -9.90 -5.12
N ARG A 13 21.89 -9.45 -4.09
CA ARG A 13 21.37 -9.27 -2.71
C ARG A 13 21.25 -7.82 -2.27
N TRP A 14 21.47 -6.88 -3.19
CA TRP A 14 21.57 -5.46 -2.92
C TRP A 14 20.65 -4.67 -3.85
N TRP A 15 20.14 -3.56 -3.33
CA TRP A 15 19.61 -2.47 -4.12
C TRP A 15 20.72 -1.44 -4.32
N ILE A 16 20.97 -1.08 -5.58
CA ILE A 16 21.92 -0.04 -5.97
C ILE A 16 21.10 1.20 -6.31
N GLY A 17 21.37 2.31 -5.60
CA GLY A 17 20.75 3.60 -5.83
C GLY A 17 21.72 4.52 -6.57
N GLU A 18 21.29 5.10 -7.68
CA GLU A 18 22.07 6.07 -8.46
C GLU A 18 21.32 7.40 -8.50
N PHE A 19 22.02 8.51 -8.28
CA PHE A 19 21.42 9.83 -8.19
C PHE A 19 22.41 10.93 -8.56
N THR A 20 21.91 12.14 -8.80
CA THR A 20 22.73 13.30 -9.17
C THR A 20 22.54 14.43 -8.17
N ILE A 21 23.65 15.06 -7.77
CA ILE A 21 23.68 16.29 -6.97
C ILE A 21 24.64 17.26 -7.63
N ASP A 22 24.20 18.50 -7.86
CA ASP A 22 24.99 19.58 -8.48
C ASP A 22 25.71 19.17 -9.77
N GLY A 23 25.02 18.38 -10.60
CA GLY A 23 25.53 17.90 -11.89
C GLY A 23 26.56 16.77 -11.79
N ARG A 24 26.77 16.19 -10.61
CA ARG A 24 27.65 15.02 -10.39
C ARG A 24 26.85 13.79 -10.01
N GLU A 25 27.22 12.66 -10.59
CA GLU A 25 26.60 11.36 -10.32
C GLU A 25 27.22 10.71 -9.08
N TYR A 26 26.36 10.12 -8.26
CA TYR A 26 26.71 9.41 -7.05
C TYR A 26 25.93 8.09 -6.98
N GLY A 27 26.48 7.16 -6.20
CA GLY A 27 25.87 5.85 -5.97
C GLY A 27 25.96 5.43 -4.51
N THR A 28 24.94 4.71 -4.05
CA THR A 28 24.93 4.04 -2.76
C THR A 28 24.21 2.70 -2.87
N GLN A 29 24.21 1.90 -1.81
CA GLN A 29 23.55 0.62 -1.82
C GLN A 29 22.97 0.26 -0.45
N ALA A 30 21.87 -0.51 -0.48
CA ALA A 30 21.24 -1.05 0.72
C ALA A 30 20.75 -2.47 0.50
N ARG A 31 20.51 -3.24 1.58
CA ARG A 31 19.99 -4.61 1.44
C ARG A 31 18.52 -4.65 1.07
N ARG A 32 17.78 -3.59 1.39
CA ARG A 32 16.35 -3.46 1.13
C ARG A 32 16.07 -2.11 0.48
N LEU A 33 15.03 -2.07 -0.36
CA LEU A 33 14.64 -0.85 -1.08
C LEU A 33 14.26 0.30 -0.13
N ASP A 34 13.59 0.00 0.97
CA ASP A 34 13.16 0.99 1.97
C ASP A 34 14.31 1.65 2.74
N GLN A 35 15.47 0.99 2.79
CA GLN A 35 16.67 1.54 3.42
C GLN A 35 17.42 2.51 2.50
N LEU A 36 17.14 2.48 1.19
CA LEU A 36 17.90 3.20 0.19
C LEU A 36 17.72 4.71 0.30
N GLU A 37 16.54 5.18 0.74
CA GLU A 37 16.31 6.61 0.98
C GLU A 37 17.26 7.18 2.03
N ALA A 38 17.39 6.54 3.18
CA ALA A 38 18.31 6.98 4.23
C ALA A 38 19.75 7.00 3.74
N MET A 39 20.18 5.97 3.01
CA MET A 39 21.54 5.90 2.45
C MET A 39 21.81 6.98 1.40
N ILE A 40 20.80 7.39 0.63
CA ILE A 40 20.92 8.49 -0.34
C ILE A 40 21.02 9.83 0.39
N LYS A 41 20.23 10.06 1.45
CA LYS A 41 20.30 11.30 2.24
C LYS A 41 21.64 11.43 2.97
N ASP A 42 22.14 10.35 3.56
CA ASP A 42 23.45 10.33 4.22
C ASP A 42 24.57 10.65 3.21
N ALA A 43 24.54 10.02 2.03
CA ALA A 43 25.49 10.30 0.97
C ALA A 43 25.39 11.76 0.46
N ALA A 44 24.18 12.28 0.30
CA ALA A 44 23.95 13.67 -0.11
C ALA A 44 24.53 14.67 0.91
N SER A 45 24.23 14.46 2.20
CA SER A 45 24.74 15.25 3.31
C SER A 45 26.27 15.30 3.33
N LEU A 46 26.93 14.15 3.13
CA LEU A 46 28.39 14.08 3.06
C LEU A 46 28.97 14.86 1.87
N MET A 47 28.26 14.94 0.74
CA MET A 47 28.76 15.60 -0.47
C MET A 47 28.49 17.11 -0.50
N THR A 48 27.36 17.55 0.06
CA THR A 48 26.94 18.97 0.07
C THR A 48 27.24 19.69 1.38
N ASN A 49 27.54 18.94 2.45
CA ASN A 49 27.66 19.45 3.81
C ASN A 49 26.36 20.13 4.33
N GLU A 50 25.20 19.66 3.84
CA GLU A 50 23.87 20.02 4.34
C GLU A 50 23.30 18.91 5.24
N GLU A 51 22.32 19.24 6.09
CA GLU A 51 21.64 18.28 6.96
C GLU A 51 20.78 17.28 6.15
N PRO A 52 20.74 15.98 6.49
CA PRO A 52 19.95 14.97 5.77
C PRO A 52 18.46 15.33 5.59
N ASP A 53 17.88 16.01 6.57
CA ASP A 53 16.46 16.43 6.57
C ASP A 53 16.16 17.56 5.57
N THR A 54 17.17 18.21 4.99
CA THR A 54 16.96 19.15 3.88
C THR A 54 16.62 18.43 2.58
N PHE A 55 16.80 17.11 2.50
CA PHE A 55 16.58 16.32 1.29
C PHE A 55 15.27 15.54 1.32
N THR A 56 14.58 15.55 0.18
CA THR A 56 13.52 14.59 -0.15
C THR A 56 14.05 13.67 -1.25
N VAL A 57 13.85 12.35 -1.13
CA VAL A 57 14.31 11.39 -2.14
C VAL A 57 13.11 10.76 -2.84
N ALA A 58 13.09 10.82 -4.17
CA ALA A 58 12.15 10.08 -5.00
C ALA A 58 12.89 8.95 -5.72
N ILE A 59 12.63 7.72 -5.31
CA ILE A 59 13.30 6.52 -5.84
C ILE A 59 12.43 5.88 -6.92
N THR A 60 12.98 5.67 -8.10
CA THR A 60 12.36 4.93 -9.20
C THR A 60 13.05 3.58 -9.39
N PRO A 61 12.44 2.45 -8.98
CA PRO A 61 12.98 1.14 -9.30
C PRO A 61 13.04 0.90 -10.81
N VAL A 62 14.19 0.44 -11.30
CA VAL A 62 14.46 0.14 -12.71
C VAL A 62 14.57 -1.37 -12.91
N GLY A 63 14.14 -1.87 -14.07
CA GLY A 63 14.15 -3.30 -14.38
C GLY A 63 13.06 -4.11 -13.67
N ILE A 64 12.15 -3.44 -12.95
CA ILE A 64 10.98 -4.06 -12.33
C ILE A 64 9.78 -3.86 -13.26
N PRO A 65 9.00 -4.91 -13.58
CA PRO A 65 7.77 -4.79 -14.36
C PRO A 65 6.69 -4.06 -13.55
N PHE A 66 6.68 -2.73 -13.61
CA PHE A 66 5.75 -1.87 -12.88
C PHE A 66 4.27 -2.13 -13.21
N SER A 67 3.97 -2.72 -14.37
CA SER A 67 2.63 -3.16 -14.73
C SER A 67 2.06 -4.16 -13.72
N ILE A 68 2.85 -5.10 -13.23
CA ILE A 68 2.41 -6.10 -12.24
C ILE A 68 2.10 -5.43 -10.90
N VAL A 69 2.94 -4.48 -10.48
CA VAL A 69 2.75 -3.73 -9.24
C VAL A 69 1.49 -2.86 -9.33
N SER A 70 1.31 -2.18 -10.47
CA SER A 70 0.12 -1.37 -10.73
C SER A 70 -1.16 -2.21 -10.75
N GLU A 71 -1.14 -3.36 -11.44
CA GLU A 71 -2.27 -4.29 -11.49
C GLU A 71 -2.64 -4.80 -10.09
N TYR A 72 -1.64 -5.16 -9.28
CA TYR A 72 -1.86 -5.52 -7.88
C TYR A 72 -2.54 -4.38 -7.10
N HIS A 73 -2.07 -3.15 -7.22
CA HIS A 73 -2.69 -2.01 -6.53
C HIS A 73 -4.14 -1.77 -6.98
N THR A 74 -4.40 -1.86 -8.28
CA THR A 74 -5.76 -1.75 -8.84
C THR A 74 -6.66 -2.86 -8.30
N ALA A 75 -6.20 -4.12 -8.30
CA ALA A 75 -6.97 -5.24 -7.79
C ALA A 75 -7.21 -5.12 -6.27
N ALA A 76 -6.21 -4.68 -5.51
CA ALA A 76 -6.34 -4.47 -4.07
C ALA A 76 -7.35 -3.36 -3.74
N GLU A 77 -7.35 -2.26 -4.50
CA GLU A 77 -8.34 -1.18 -4.33
C GLU A 77 -9.75 -1.64 -4.69
N ALA A 78 -9.89 -2.40 -5.79
CA ALA A 78 -11.15 -3.00 -6.17
C ALA A 78 -11.69 -3.95 -5.07
N SER A 79 -10.82 -4.77 -4.46
CA SER A 79 -11.18 -5.66 -3.35
C SER A 79 -11.68 -4.86 -2.14
N ARG A 80 -10.94 -3.84 -1.69
CA ARG A 80 -11.34 -2.97 -0.57
C ARG A 80 -12.71 -2.32 -0.81
N THR A 81 -12.93 -1.85 -2.03
CA THR A 81 -14.21 -1.24 -2.42
C THR A 81 -15.34 -2.28 -2.40
N ALA A 82 -15.10 -3.46 -2.97
CA ALA A 82 -16.09 -4.55 -2.99
C ALA A 82 -16.44 -5.05 -1.59
N GLU A 83 -15.45 -5.22 -0.71
CA GLU A 83 -15.63 -5.61 0.69
C GLU A 83 -16.46 -4.57 1.45
N SER A 84 -16.17 -3.28 1.26
CA SER A 84 -16.93 -2.19 1.88
C SER A 84 -18.40 -2.18 1.43
N ARG A 85 -18.64 -2.35 0.12
CA ARG A 85 -19.99 -2.44 -0.44
C ARG A 85 -20.74 -3.67 0.07
N LEU A 86 -20.08 -4.83 0.09
CA LEU A 86 -20.67 -6.07 0.61
C LEU A 86 -21.04 -5.94 2.09
N SER A 87 -20.17 -5.33 2.90
CA SER A 87 -20.43 -5.07 4.32
C SER A 87 -21.65 -4.17 4.52
N ALA A 88 -21.77 -3.09 3.75
CA ALA A 88 -22.93 -2.19 3.82
C ALA A 88 -24.22 -2.90 3.36
N ALA A 89 -24.18 -3.60 2.22
CA ALA A 89 -25.32 -4.33 1.69
C ALA A 89 -25.78 -5.45 2.64
N SER A 90 -24.83 -6.16 3.27
CA SER A 90 -25.15 -7.23 4.22
C SER A 90 -25.89 -6.69 5.45
N ARG A 91 -25.43 -5.56 6.01
CA ARG A 91 -26.10 -4.92 7.15
C ARG A 91 -27.50 -4.45 6.78
N ALA A 92 -27.64 -3.75 5.66
CA ALA A 92 -28.93 -3.29 5.17
C ALA A 92 -29.91 -4.46 4.97
N ALA A 93 -29.49 -5.53 4.30
CA ALA A 93 -30.32 -6.70 4.07
C ALA A 93 -30.74 -7.40 5.37
N VAL A 94 -29.80 -7.64 6.30
CA VAL A 94 -30.13 -8.23 7.60
C VAL A 94 -31.14 -7.36 8.35
N HIS A 95 -30.92 -6.05 8.40
CA HIS A 95 -31.82 -5.14 9.12
C HIS A 95 -33.23 -5.18 8.51
N THR A 96 -33.37 -4.98 7.21
CA THR A 96 -34.65 -5.00 6.50
C THR A 96 -35.39 -6.33 6.68
N LEU A 97 -34.70 -7.47 6.58
CA LEU A 97 -35.34 -8.77 6.73
C LEU A 97 -35.79 -9.03 8.18
N THR A 98 -34.99 -8.62 9.16
CA THR A 98 -35.38 -8.76 10.58
C THR A 98 -36.53 -7.83 10.97
N GLU A 99 -36.58 -6.61 10.44
CA GLU A 99 -37.69 -5.67 10.62
C GLU A 99 -39.00 -6.19 9.99
N ALA A 100 -38.90 -6.94 8.90
CA ALA A 100 -40.03 -7.65 8.30
C ALA A 100 -40.50 -8.87 9.12
N GLY A 101 -39.90 -9.13 10.29
CA GLY A 101 -40.31 -10.17 11.23
C GLY A 101 -39.71 -11.55 10.96
N LEU A 102 -38.75 -11.68 10.02
CA LEU A 102 -38.09 -12.96 9.77
C LEU A 102 -37.20 -13.34 10.96
N SER A 103 -37.16 -14.64 11.26
CA SER A 103 -36.26 -15.15 12.29
C SER A 103 -34.80 -15.06 11.83
N MET A 104 -33.87 -14.88 12.78
CA MET A 104 -32.42 -14.85 12.47
C MET A 104 -31.93 -16.12 11.76
N ARG A 105 -32.64 -17.25 11.94
CA ARG A 105 -32.33 -18.53 11.28
C ARG A 105 -32.73 -18.51 9.80
N ASP A 106 -33.89 -17.93 9.49
CA ASP A 106 -34.36 -17.81 8.11
C ASP A 106 -33.52 -16.80 7.34
N VAL A 107 -33.21 -15.65 7.97
CA VAL A 107 -32.29 -14.66 7.40
C VAL A 107 -30.92 -15.29 7.10
N GLY A 108 -30.38 -16.09 8.02
CA GLY A 108 -29.12 -16.81 7.81
C GLY A 108 -29.19 -17.76 6.63
N THR A 109 -30.28 -18.51 6.50
CA THR A 109 -30.49 -19.44 5.38
C THR A 109 -30.60 -18.71 4.04
N LEU A 110 -31.36 -17.61 3.98
CA LEU A 110 -31.53 -16.79 2.78
C LEU A 110 -30.24 -16.11 2.34
N MET A 111 -29.42 -15.66 3.29
CA MET A 111 -28.18 -14.94 3.01
C MET A 111 -26.93 -15.84 2.92
N GLY A 112 -27.06 -17.14 3.21
CA GLY A 112 -25.91 -18.04 3.30
C GLY A 112 -24.98 -17.71 4.47
N LEU A 113 -25.52 -17.17 5.56
CA LEU A 113 -24.79 -16.76 6.75
C LEU A 113 -25.14 -17.62 7.96
N SER A 114 -24.19 -17.78 8.88
CA SER A 114 -24.50 -18.37 10.18
C SER A 114 -25.41 -17.45 10.99
N VAL A 115 -26.23 -18.03 11.87
CA VAL A 115 -27.11 -17.27 12.78
C VAL A 115 -26.32 -16.27 13.63
N GLN A 116 -25.10 -16.65 14.04
CA GLN A 116 -24.19 -15.77 14.80
C GLN A 116 -23.79 -14.55 13.99
N ARG A 117 -23.48 -14.72 12.70
CA ARG A 117 -23.11 -13.60 11.81
C ARG A 117 -24.30 -12.68 11.54
N VAL A 118 -25.49 -13.23 11.36
CA VAL A 118 -26.73 -12.43 11.25
C VAL A 118 -26.93 -11.62 12.53
N SER A 119 -26.83 -12.25 13.70
CA SER A 119 -26.95 -11.56 15.00
C SER A 119 -25.91 -10.46 15.19
N GLN A 120 -24.69 -10.64 14.70
CA GLN A 120 -23.66 -9.61 14.72
C GLN A 120 -24.04 -8.42 13.82
N LEU A 121 -24.47 -8.70 12.59
CA LEU A 121 -24.84 -7.67 11.60
C LEU A 121 -26.11 -6.90 12.00
N ALA A 122 -27.04 -7.55 12.70
CA ALA A 122 -28.24 -6.90 13.24
C ALA A 122 -27.95 -5.95 14.41
N ARG A 123 -26.76 -6.05 15.03
CA ARG A 123 -26.33 -5.24 16.19
C ARG A 123 -25.23 -4.23 15.85
N SER A 124 -24.78 -4.17 14.60
CA SER A 124 -23.69 -3.33 14.11
C SER A 124 -24.19 -2.15 13.30
#